data_AF-A0A9W7IVB4-F1
#
_entry.id   AF-A0A9W7IVB4-F1
#
_cell.length_a   1.000
_cell.length_b   1.000
_cell.length_c   1.000
_cell.angle_alpha   90.00
_cell.angle_beta   90.00
_cell.angle_gamma   90.00
#
_symmetry.space_group_name_H-M   'P 1'
#
loop_
_entity.id
_entity.type
_entity.pdbx_description
1 polymer ?
#
loop_
_entity_poly.entity_id
_entity_poly.type
_entity_poly.pdbx_seq_one_letter_code
_entity_poly.pdbx_strand_id
1 'polypeptide(L)'
;MSSINFNPFESWFRKPQNPIQLINLYSLADSFLPKTSSTSPNFASISGSSLFRRKPKKPDPDSDKPGPYKQMLDQFFWECENLPDHRHTPEVEKILNEDPFFEKKENPTEGEIKENEKWWNDFRKSPVVQFLARAEEIADEINRMELKENEEPFRKEDKKLWQAVPHVIGLDGRPMPRKAIKTRQESDDKFWDFTKQFFFGLWGFRQRPYPPGRPIDVAQAIGYKRLEKRYYDFIMRSGGWYYKDRLGRTRGPCELITLKTAWGGGIIDKNTFIWGEDMDEWAPIHMVYGLEPAIATWEVRLGAAATAFLHKLQKGIPPWVPLKGYEEKTYTQLQEEAIESKRRDLAVLKANDGIWPGVRIPSHALFLWASGSELTTVLEADHMPNKYISKDLRRKLAKVIPGLRPWEVLSVEQAMDDITYGGEWYREPLGTYNTGPPYIRHWNKDVKRLFRLFYNLSSQVYDKLGRTIPGFDAVMDKVQADYDARDARRKAKREAQKKAEEEAIYGRRGNVP
;
A
#
# COMPACT_ATOMS: atom_id res chain seq x y z
N MET A 1 41.61 26.14 -27.93
CA MET A 1 40.88 24.94 -28.36
C MET A 1 39.95 24.53 -27.24
N SER A 2 38.66 24.55 -27.55
CA SER A 2 37.53 24.21 -26.69
C SER A 2 37.52 22.73 -26.30
N SER A 3 37.38 22.43 -25.02
CA SER A 3 36.71 21.21 -24.56
C SER A 3 35.49 21.63 -23.75
N ILE A 4 34.33 21.46 -24.38
CA ILE A 4 33.01 21.62 -23.76
C ILE A 4 32.80 20.39 -22.88
N ASN A 5 32.59 20.60 -21.58
CA ASN A 5 32.28 19.56 -20.61
C ASN A 5 30.76 19.52 -20.41
N PHE A 6 30.10 18.42 -20.79
CA PHE A 6 28.67 18.19 -20.59
C PHE A 6 28.46 17.34 -19.32
N ASN A 7 28.21 18.00 -18.18
CA ASN A 7 27.66 17.35 -16.98
C ASN A 7 26.24 17.88 -16.74
N PRO A 8 25.17 17.06 -16.90
CA PRO A 8 23.78 17.54 -16.83
C PRO A 8 23.18 17.56 -15.41
N PHE A 9 23.98 17.39 -14.34
CA PHE A 9 23.46 17.23 -12.98
C PHE A 9 23.93 18.27 -11.95
N GLU A 10 24.82 19.21 -12.31
CA GLU A 10 25.35 20.20 -11.33
C GLU A 10 24.46 21.45 -11.13
N SER A 11 23.44 21.66 -11.97
CA SER A 11 22.62 22.87 -11.95
C SER A 11 21.38 22.80 -11.04
N TRP A 12 20.97 21.62 -10.58
CA TRP A 12 19.68 21.46 -9.88
C TRP A 12 19.69 21.86 -8.39
N PHE A 13 20.87 21.94 -7.77
CA PHE A 13 21.02 22.12 -6.31
C PHE A 13 21.58 23.48 -5.86
N ARG A 14 21.72 24.48 -6.74
CA ARG A 14 22.05 25.85 -6.30
C ARG A 14 20.77 26.67 -6.12
N LYS A 15 20.68 27.39 -4.99
CA LYS A 15 19.63 28.39 -4.68
C LYS A 15 19.35 29.25 -5.92
N PRO A 16 18.08 29.50 -6.28
CA PRO A 16 17.79 30.49 -7.31
C PRO A 16 18.35 31.85 -6.88
N GLN A 17 19.08 32.51 -7.78
CA GLN A 17 19.41 33.92 -7.63
C GLN A 17 18.09 34.72 -7.62
N ASN A 18 18.03 35.73 -6.74
CA ASN A 18 16.87 36.54 -6.35
C ASN A 18 15.78 36.72 -7.45
N PRO A 19 14.48 36.66 -7.09
CA PRO A 19 13.40 36.87 -8.06
C PRO A 19 13.45 38.29 -8.64
N ILE A 20 13.39 38.37 -9.97
CA ILE A 20 13.14 39.61 -10.71
C ILE A 20 11.80 40.18 -10.23
N GLN A 21 11.74 41.50 -10.02
CA GLN A 21 10.56 42.19 -9.51
C GLN A 21 9.33 41.94 -10.41
N LEU A 22 8.27 41.40 -9.81
CA LEU A 22 6.97 41.18 -10.44
C LEU A 22 6.31 42.52 -10.80
N ILE A 23 5.92 42.68 -12.06
CA ILE A 23 5.06 43.77 -12.50
C ILE A 23 3.68 43.59 -11.85
N ASN A 24 3.24 44.61 -11.12
CA ASN A 24 2.05 44.59 -10.28
C ASN A 24 0.76 44.74 -11.13
N LEU A 25 0.07 43.63 -11.42
CA LEU A 25 -1.21 43.61 -12.14
C LEU A 25 -2.45 43.50 -11.22
N TYR A 26 -2.27 43.68 -9.90
CA TYR A 26 -3.38 43.63 -8.93
C TYR A 26 -4.46 44.69 -9.18
N SER A 27 -4.16 45.80 -9.87
CA SER A 27 -5.14 46.86 -10.15
C SER A 27 -6.20 46.49 -11.21
N LEU A 28 -5.99 45.43 -12.00
CA LEU A 28 -6.93 44.98 -13.04
C LEU A 28 -7.89 43.88 -12.57
N ALA A 29 -7.62 43.23 -11.43
CA ALA A 29 -8.50 42.19 -10.88
C ALA A 29 -9.71 42.77 -10.13
N ASP A 30 -9.57 43.98 -9.57
CA ASP A 30 -10.63 44.67 -8.83
C ASP A 30 -11.72 45.30 -9.73
N SER A 31 -11.50 45.40 -11.04
CA SER A 31 -12.43 46.04 -11.98
C SER A 31 -13.44 45.08 -12.64
N PHE A 32 -13.25 43.76 -12.54
CA PHE A 32 -14.07 42.77 -13.27
C PHE A 32 -14.88 41.80 -12.40
N LEU A 33 -14.85 41.92 -11.07
CA LEU A 33 -15.66 41.10 -10.17
C LEU A 33 -16.85 41.89 -9.60
N PRO A 34 -18.11 41.51 -9.89
CA PRO A 34 -19.27 42.12 -9.25
C PRO A 34 -19.28 41.74 -7.76
N LYS A 35 -19.22 42.74 -6.87
CA LYS A 35 -19.38 42.57 -5.42
C LYS A 35 -20.78 42.04 -5.10
N THR A 36 -20.90 40.73 -4.88
CA THR A 36 -22.13 40.13 -4.36
C THR A 36 -22.18 40.37 -2.84
N SER A 37 -23.15 41.17 -2.41
CA SER A 37 -23.53 41.35 -1.02
C SER A 37 -24.34 40.14 -0.54
N SER A 38 -23.67 39.07 -0.11
CA SER A 38 -24.34 37.90 0.48
C SER A 38 -24.76 38.18 1.93
N THR A 39 -25.87 38.90 2.10
CA THR A 39 -26.70 38.77 3.31
C THR A 39 -27.66 37.59 3.07
N SER A 40 -27.21 36.36 3.32
CA SER A 40 -28.10 35.20 3.35
C SER A 40 -28.66 35.02 4.77
N PRO A 41 -29.99 35.00 4.96
CA PRO A 41 -30.56 34.77 6.28
C PRO A 41 -30.50 33.27 6.60
N ASN A 42 -30.00 32.93 7.79
CA ASN A 42 -30.04 31.57 8.29
C ASN A 42 -31.50 31.15 8.53
N PHE A 43 -31.87 30.03 7.91
CA PHE A 43 -33.16 29.38 8.06
C PHE A 43 -33.25 28.73 9.46
N ALA A 44 -34.39 28.91 10.12
CA ALA A 44 -34.77 28.42 11.46
C ALA A 44 -34.16 29.12 12.68
N SER A 45 -34.69 30.30 13.01
CA SER A 45 -34.83 30.70 14.42
C SER A 45 -36.29 31.00 14.72
N ILE A 46 -36.84 30.27 15.70
CA ILE A 46 -38.18 30.48 16.23
C ILE A 46 -38.22 31.87 16.85
N SER A 47 -39.17 32.69 16.39
CA SER A 47 -39.42 34.02 16.90
C SER A 47 -39.90 33.96 18.35
N GLY A 48 -39.25 34.68 19.24
CA GLY A 48 -39.70 34.88 20.61
C GLY A 48 -38.99 36.05 21.28
N SER A 49 -39.73 37.15 21.48
CA SER A 49 -39.37 38.35 22.26
C SER A 49 -38.33 39.33 21.68
N SER A 50 -38.75 40.10 20.68
CA SER A 50 -38.21 41.45 20.44
C SER A 50 -38.99 42.48 21.26
N LEU A 51 -38.77 42.55 22.57
CA LEU A 51 -39.22 43.67 23.41
C LEU A 51 -38.08 43.99 24.38
N PHE A 52 -37.61 45.24 24.35
CA PHE A 52 -36.43 45.83 25.00
C PHE A 52 -35.15 45.96 24.15
N ARG A 53 -35.16 46.94 23.23
CA ARG A 53 -33.96 47.58 22.68
C ARG A 53 -33.14 48.20 23.83
N ARG A 54 -32.04 47.57 24.26
CA ARG A 54 -30.93 48.26 24.91
C ARG A 54 -30.02 48.84 23.83
N LYS A 55 -29.65 50.12 23.97
CA LYS A 55 -28.66 50.79 23.11
C LYS A 55 -27.34 50.00 23.14
N PRO A 56 -26.60 49.90 22.02
CA PRO A 56 -25.31 49.22 22.01
C PRO A 56 -24.34 49.94 22.94
N LYS A 57 -23.74 49.21 23.88
CA LYS A 57 -22.55 49.68 24.61
C LYS A 57 -21.45 49.92 23.57
N LYS A 58 -20.71 51.04 23.72
CA LYS A 58 -19.47 51.28 22.97
C LYS A 58 -18.53 50.08 23.15
N PRO A 59 -17.82 49.64 22.10
CA PRO A 59 -16.85 48.56 22.22
C PRO A 59 -15.74 49.01 23.18
N ASP A 60 -15.43 48.17 24.16
CA ASP A 60 -14.27 48.36 25.03
C ASP A 60 -12.99 48.29 24.16
N PRO A 61 -11.98 49.15 24.38
CA PRO A 61 -10.75 49.20 23.56
C PRO A 61 -9.86 47.95 23.66
N ASP A 62 -10.29 46.91 24.38
CA ASP A 62 -9.64 45.59 24.45
C ASP A 62 -10.34 44.52 23.58
N SER A 63 -11.38 44.88 22.80
CA SER A 63 -12.09 43.91 21.93
C SER A 63 -11.33 43.47 20.68
N ASP A 64 -10.16 44.08 20.39
CA ASP A 64 -9.33 43.74 19.22
C ASP A 64 -8.40 42.55 19.47
N LYS A 65 -8.34 42.02 20.70
CA LYS A 65 -7.61 40.77 20.97
C LYS A 65 -8.51 39.62 20.52
N PRO A 66 -8.09 38.81 19.52
CA PRO A 66 -8.86 37.63 19.12
C PRO A 66 -9.12 36.76 20.35
N GLY A 67 -10.35 36.28 20.52
CA GLY A 67 -10.68 35.38 21.62
C GLY A 67 -9.80 34.12 21.62
N PRO A 68 -9.70 33.38 22.74
CA PRO A 68 -8.78 32.24 22.88
C PRO A 68 -8.96 31.17 21.78
N TYR A 69 -10.20 30.90 21.35
CA TYR A 69 -10.48 29.97 20.26
C TYR A 69 -10.06 30.49 18.88
N LYS A 70 -10.14 31.81 18.65
CA LYS A 70 -9.69 32.44 17.41
C LYS A 70 -8.17 32.45 17.33
N GLN A 71 -7.48 32.71 18.44
CA GLN A 71 -6.02 32.56 18.53
C GLN A 71 -5.56 31.13 18.26
N MET A 72 -6.26 30.14 18.82
CA MET A 72 -5.99 28.72 18.57
C MET A 72 -6.20 28.32 17.10
N LEU A 73 -7.23 28.85 16.45
CA LEU A 73 -7.52 28.65 15.02
C LEU A 73 -6.47 29.32 14.13
N ASP A 74 -6.12 30.58 14.42
CA ASP A 74 -5.09 31.33 13.69
C ASP A 74 -3.72 30.66 13.84
N GLN A 75 -3.40 30.14 15.03
CA GLN A 75 -2.21 29.32 15.28
C GLN A 75 -2.26 28.01 14.48
N PHE A 76 -3.40 27.33 14.41
CA PHE A 76 -3.56 26.12 13.61
C PHE A 76 -3.27 26.38 12.13
N PHE A 77 -3.85 27.43 11.54
CA PHE A 77 -3.59 27.78 10.14
C PHE A 77 -2.14 28.17 9.90
N TRP A 78 -1.55 28.95 10.81
CA TRP A 78 -0.14 29.31 10.73
C TRP A 78 0.78 28.09 10.78
N GLU A 79 0.49 27.11 11.65
CA GLU A 79 1.24 25.86 11.74
C GLU A 79 1.04 25.01 10.46
N CYS A 80 -0.17 24.95 9.89
CA CYS A 80 -0.44 24.27 8.63
C CYS A 80 0.34 24.86 7.44
N GLU A 81 0.46 26.19 7.38
CA GLU A 81 1.19 26.90 6.33
C GLU A 81 2.71 26.79 6.46
N ASN A 82 3.22 26.65 7.70
CA ASN A 82 4.66 26.66 8.01
C ASN A 82 5.21 25.31 8.48
N LEU A 83 4.52 24.19 8.21
CA LEU A 83 5.01 22.84 8.53
C LEU A 83 6.35 22.58 7.82
N PRO A 84 7.47 22.41 8.55
CA PRO A 84 8.74 22.10 7.93
C PRO A 84 8.74 20.65 7.44
N ASP A 85 9.35 20.40 6.27
CA ASP A 85 9.55 19.03 5.81
C ASP A 85 10.70 18.38 6.60
N HIS A 86 10.32 17.61 7.62
CA HIS A 86 11.26 16.94 8.51
C HIS A 86 12.16 15.92 7.81
N ARG A 87 11.76 15.44 6.63
CA ARG A 87 12.50 14.45 5.82
C ARG A 87 13.84 14.95 5.30
N HIS A 88 14.02 16.27 5.23
CA HIS A 88 15.22 16.93 4.69
C HIS A 88 15.99 17.70 5.77
N THR A 89 15.84 17.31 7.05
CA THR A 89 16.62 17.89 8.14
C THR A 89 18.05 17.34 8.13
N PRO A 90 19.04 18.13 8.60
CA PRO A 90 20.45 17.69 8.61
C PRO A 90 20.68 16.45 9.48
N GLU A 91 19.86 16.23 10.52
CA GLU A 91 19.90 15.02 11.34
C GLU A 91 19.47 13.78 10.55
N VAL A 92 18.43 13.91 9.74
CA VAL A 92 17.96 12.83 8.86
C VAL A 92 18.99 12.53 7.78
N GLU A 93 19.61 13.55 7.19
CA GLU A 93 20.69 13.36 6.22
C GLU A 93 21.91 12.66 6.84
N LYS A 94 22.26 12.99 8.08
CA LYS A 94 23.31 12.26 8.83
C LYS A 94 22.94 10.79 9.00
N ILE A 95 21.74 10.49 9.49
CA ILE A 95 21.27 9.12 9.70
C ILE A 95 21.24 8.30 8.39
N LEU A 96 20.91 8.93 7.27
CA LEU A 96 20.87 8.26 5.97
C LEU A 96 22.28 7.99 5.40
N ASN A 97 23.25 8.83 5.74
CA ASN A 97 24.64 8.70 5.29
C ASN A 97 25.52 7.86 6.24
N GLU A 98 25.07 7.66 7.49
CA GLU A 98 25.70 6.79 8.47
C GLU A 98 25.50 5.32 8.12
N ASP A 99 26.59 4.55 8.13
CA ASP A 99 26.52 3.11 7.94
C ASP A 99 25.94 2.46 9.20
N PRO A 100 24.88 1.63 9.08
CA PRO A 100 24.17 1.09 10.26
C PRO A 100 25.01 0.09 11.07
N PHE A 101 26.10 -0.43 10.53
CA PHE A 101 26.92 -1.46 11.14
C PHE A 101 28.32 -0.99 11.55
N PHE A 102 28.80 0.13 11.00
CA PHE A 102 30.18 0.58 11.21
C PHE A 102 30.19 2.03 11.67
N GLU A 103 30.80 2.27 12.83
CA GLU A 103 31.04 3.63 13.33
C GLU A 103 32.16 4.28 12.51
N LYS A 104 31.83 5.39 11.84
CA LYS A 104 32.85 6.23 11.18
C LYS A 104 33.55 7.06 12.25
N LYS A 105 34.78 6.69 12.62
CA LYS A 105 35.66 7.55 13.42
C LYS A 105 36.11 8.74 12.56
N GLU A 106 35.87 9.97 13.00
CA GLU A 106 36.16 11.18 12.21
C GLU A 106 37.67 11.45 12.01
N ASN A 107 38.53 11.01 12.93
CA ASN A 107 40.00 11.18 12.85
C ASN A 107 40.74 9.91 13.30
N PRO A 108 40.85 8.87 12.44
CA PRO A 108 41.59 7.65 12.79
C PRO A 108 43.11 7.91 12.81
N THR A 109 43.80 7.34 13.78
CA THR A 109 45.27 7.42 13.86
C THR A 109 45.90 6.44 12.86
N GLU A 110 47.08 6.73 12.30
CA GLU A 110 47.76 5.83 11.32
C GLU A 110 47.94 4.39 11.83
N GLY A 111 48.11 4.20 13.14
CA GLY A 111 48.17 2.88 13.77
C GLY A 111 46.84 2.12 13.69
N GLU A 112 45.72 2.78 14.00
CA GLU A 112 44.38 2.19 13.94
C GLU A 112 43.98 1.82 12.51
N ILE A 113 44.39 2.62 11.52
CA ILE A 113 44.15 2.31 10.10
C ILE A 113 44.86 1.00 9.73
N LYS A 114 46.14 0.86 10.09
CA LYS A 114 46.93 -0.35 9.83
C LYS A 114 46.39 -1.56 10.59
N GLU A 115 45.90 -1.39 11.81
CA GLU A 115 45.25 -2.46 12.58
C GLU A 115 43.93 -2.90 11.95
N ASN A 116 43.09 -1.95 11.52
CA ASN A 116 41.84 -2.24 10.84
C ASN A 116 42.09 -2.94 9.50
N GLU A 117 43.07 -2.50 8.72
CA GLU A 117 43.49 -3.18 7.48
C GLU A 117 43.97 -4.62 7.73
N LYS A 118 44.80 -4.85 8.76
CA LYS A 118 45.22 -6.19 9.16
C LYS A 118 44.01 -7.05 9.55
N TRP A 119 43.12 -6.51 10.37
CA TRP A 119 41.90 -7.20 10.79
C TRP A 119 41.02 -7.56 9.59
N TRP A 120 40.80 -6.66 8.64
CA TRP A 120 40.05 -6.94 7.41
C TRP A 120 40.72 -8.00 6.54
N ASN A 121 42.05 -7.97 6.46
CA ASN A 121 42.81 -8.97 5.71
C ASN A 121 42.68 -10.35 6.37
N ASP A 122 42.78 -10.44 7.69
CA ASP A 122 42.63 -11.70 8.42
C ASP A 122 41.19 -12.20 8.39
N PHE A 123 40.21 -11.30 8.49
CA PHE A 123 38.78 -11.59 8.33
C PHE A 123 38.50 -12.18 6.94
N ARG A 124 38.99 -11.56 5.86
CA ARG A 124 38.82 -12.05 4.48
C ARG A 124 39.57 -13.36 4.22
N LYS A 125 40.68 -13.63 4.93
CA LYS A 125 41.43 -14.89 4.85
C LYS A 125 40.75 -16.04 5.60
N SER A 126 39.84 -15.74 6.54
CA SER A 126 39.13 -16.76 7.29
C SER A 126 38.38 -17.71 6.35
N PRO A 127 38.57 -19.03 6.44
CA PRO A 127 37.88 -20.01 5.60
C PRO A 127 36.35 -19.90 5.70
N VAL A 128 35.82 -19.53 6.87
CA VAL A 128 34.38 -19.33 7.08
C VAL A 128 33.87 -18.13 6.29
N VAL A 129 34.61 -17.03 6.27
CA VAL A 129 34.24 -15.82 5.52
C VAL A 129 34.32 -16.07 4.02
N GLN A 130 35.36 -16.79 3.56
CA GLN A 130 35.46 -17.21 2.16
C GLN A 130 34.30 -18.12 1.75
N PHE A 131 33.90 -19.05 2.61
CA PHE A 131 32.72 -19.89 2.40
C PHE A 131 31.43 -19.07 2.30
N LEU A 132 31.21 -18.13 3.23
CA LEU A 132 30.03 -17.25 3.21
C LEU A 132 30.03 -16.35 1.97
N ALA A 133 31.16 -15.74 1.61
CA ALA A 133 31.28 -14.96 0.38
C ALA A 133 30.96 -15.80 -0.85
N ARG A 134 31.44 -17.05 -0.90
CA ARG A 134 31.13 -17.97 -2.00
C ARG A 134 29.65 -18.38 -2.01
N ALA A 135 29.02 -18.55 -0.84
CA ALA A 135 27.59 -18.82 -0.73
C ALA A 135 26.75 -17.63 -1.25
N GLU A 136 27.15 -16.41 -0.92
CA GLU A 136 26.52 -15.18 -1.44
C GLU A 136 26.64 -15.11 -2.97
N GLU A 137 27.82 -15.35 -3.53
CA GLU A 137 28.05 -15.43 -4.99
C GLU A 137 27.17 -16.48 -5.66
N ILE A 138 27.10 -17.69 -5.11
CA ILE A 138 26.24 -18.77 -5.64
C ILE A 138 24.79 -18.33 -5.60
N ALA A 139 24.35 -17.71 -4.52
CA ALA A 139 22.97 -17.29 -4.39
C ALA A 139 22.64 -16.09 -5.32
N ASP A 140 23.61 -15.22 -5.63
CA ASP A 140 23.50 -14.20 -6.69
C ASP A 140 23.42 -14.82 -8.09
N GLU A 141 24.22 -15.85 -8.37
CA GLU A 141 24.15 -16.61 -9.61
C GLU A 141 22.78 -17.29 -9.77
N ILE A 142 22.27 -17.94 -8.71
CA ILE A 142 20.92 -18.53 -8.69
C ILE A 142 19.87 -17.48 -8.97
N ASN A 143 19.92 -16.32 -8.30
CA ASN A 143 18.95 -15.26 -8.54
C ASN A 143 19.02 -14.73 -9.98
N ARG A 144 20.23 -14.54 -10.54
CA ARG A 144 20.40 -14.14 -11.95
C ARG A 144 19.83 -15.19 -12.90
N MET A 145 20.05 -16.47 -12.62
CA MET A 145 19.45 -17.56 -13.41
C MET A 145 17.91 -17.50 -13.34
N GLU A 146 17.33 -17.34 -12.15
CA GLU A 146 15.87 -17.24 -11.97
C GLU A 146 15.28 -16.00 -12.65
N LEU A 147 15.95 -14.85 -12.61
CA LEU A 147 15.51 -13.64 -13.29
C LEU A 147 15.52 -13.83 -14.81
N LYS A 148 16.61 -14.39 -15.35
CA LYS A 148 16.74 -14.68 -16.78
C LYS A 148 15.70 -15.69 -17.24
N GLU A 149 15.44 -16.70 -16.41
CA GLU A 149 14.41 -17.70 -16.69
C GLU A 149 13.01 -17.11 -16.77
N ASN A 150 12.72 -16.05 -16.02
CA ASN A 150 11.40 -15.40 -15.95
C ASN A 150 11.34 -14.06 -16.69
N GLU A 151 12.33 -13.75 -17.53
CA GLU A 151 12.42 -12.48 -18.26
C GLU A 151 11.30 -12.34 -19.29
N GLU A 152 10.89 -13.44 -19.90
CA GLU A 152 9.89 -13.44 -20.97
C GLU A 152 8.63 -14.22 -20.59
N PRO A 153 7.45 -13.58 -20.56
CA PRO A 153 6.20 -14.30 -20.41
C PRO A 153 5.83 -15.06 -21.69
N PHE A 154 5.03 -16.12 -21.54
CA PHE A 154 4.46 -16.89 -22.66
C PHE A 154 3.79 -16.02 -23.73
N ARG A 155 3.13 -14.95 -23.30
CA ARG A 155 2.39 -14.02 -24.17
C ARG A 155 3.28 -12.87 -24.63
N LYS A 156 3.59 -12.87 -25.92
CA LYS A 156 4.38 -11.81 -26.57
C LYS A 156 3.79 -10.41 -26.40
N GLU A 157 2.46 -10.31 -26.34
CA GLU A 157 1.72 -9.06 -26.13
C GLU A 157 2.12 -8.34 -24.83
N ASP A 158 2.41 -9.10 -23.78
CA ASP A 158 2.67 -8.59 -22.43
C ASP A 158 4.17 -8.39 -22.17
N LYS A 159 5.06 -8.85 -23.07
CA LYS A 159 6.52 -8.79 -22.90
C LYS A 159 7.03 -7.37 -22.60
N LYS A 160 6.54 -6.37 -23.35
CA LYS A 160 6.94 -4.96 -23.15
C LYS A 160 6.56 -4.45 -21.76
N LEU A 161 5.36 -4.79 -21.29
CA LEU A 161 4.90 -4.40 -19.96
C LEU A 161 5.73 -5.12 -18.89
N TRP A 162 5.94 -6.42 -19.06
CA TRP A 162 6.70 -7.25 -18.13
C TRP A 162 8.14 -6.77 -17.91
N GLN A 163 8.81 -6.35 -18.98
CA GLN A 163 10.17 -5.77 -18.92
C GLN A 163 10.20 -4.35 -18.33
N ALA A 164 9.13 -3.58 -18.48
CA ALA A 164 9.06 -2.21 -17.97
C ALA A 164 8.87 -2.14 -16.45
N VAL A 165 8.26 -3.16 -15.84
CA VAL A 165 8.05 -3.18 -14.38
C VAL A 165 9.36 -3.58 -13.69
N PRO A 166 9.94 -2.74 -12.82
CA PRO A 166 11.17 -3.05 -12.11
C PRO A 166 10.96 -4.12 -11.04
N HIS A 167 12.04 -4.80 -10.66
CA HIS A 167 11.97 -5.83 -9.63
C HIS A 167 11.89 -5.21 -8.23
N VAL A 168 11.01 -5.76 -7.40
CA VAL A 168 10.94 -5.39 -5.98
C VAL A 168 12.18 -5.93 -5.29
N ILE A 169 12.86 -5.08 -4.50
CA ILE A 169 14.02 -5.49 -3.72
C ILE A 169 13.54 -6.34 -2.53
N GLY A 170 14.10 -7.54 -2.40
CA GLY A 170 13.86 -8.46 -1.29
C GLY A 170 14.53 -8.01 0.00
N LEU A 171 14.25 -8.73 1.09
CA LEU A 171 14.86 -8.49 2.40
C LEU A 171 16.39 -8.57 2.33
N ASP A 172 16.91 -9.47 1.50
CA ASP A 172 18.34 -9.69 1.29
C ASP A 172 18.99 -8.61 0.40
N GLY A 173 18.25 -7.56 0.01
CA GLY A 173 18.73 -6.50 -0.88
C GLY A 173 18.76 -6.86 -2.36
N ARG A 174 18.47 -8.12 -2.71
CA ARG A 174 18.46 -8.64 -4.08
C ARG A 174 17.11 -8.41 -4.77
N PRO A 175 17.08 -8.21 -6.10
CA PRO A 175 15.81 -8.16 -6.83
C PRO A 175 15.06 -9.49 -6.70
N MET A 176 13.81 -9.45 -6.26
CA MET A 176 12.97 -10.64 -6.17
C MET A 176 12.51 -11.07 -7.57
N PRO A 177 12.72 -12.34 -7.94
CA PRO A 177 12.28 -12.85 -9.23
C PRO A 177 10.75 -12.96 -9.24
N ARG A 178 10.14 -12.36 -10.25
CA ARG A 178 8.70 -12.55 -10.54
C ARG A 178 8.56 -13.78 -11.42
N LYS A 179 7.67 -14.71 -11.06
CA LYS A 179 7.47 -15.92 -11.86
C LYS A 179 6.66 -15.60 -13.11
N ALA A 180 7.21 -15.95 -14.27
CA ALA A 180 6.50 -15.85 -15.53
C ALA A 180 5.89 -17.19 -15.92
N ILE A 181 4.62 -17.19 -16.37
CA ILE A 181 4.03 -18.36 -17.04
C ILE A 181 4.74 -18.52 -18.38
N LYS A 182 5.35 -19.68 -18.64
CA LYS A 182 6.18 -19.91 -19.84
C LYS A 182 5.44 -20.69 -20.92
N THR A 183 4.55 -21.58 -20.53
CA THR A 183 3.86 -22.47 -21.48
C THR A 183 2.35 -22.25 -21.50
N ARG A 184 1.72 -22.65 -22.61
CA ARG A 184 0.25 -22.66 -22.73
C ARG A 184 -0.39 -23.59 -21.71
N GLN A 185 0.20 -24.76 -21.48
CA GLN A 185 -0.31 -25.74 -20.52
C GLN A 185 -0.32 -25.17 -19.10
N GLU A 186 0.77 -24.51 -18.69
CA GLU A 186 0.83 -23.81 -17.39
C GLU A 186 -0.23 -22.70 -17.28
N SER A 187 -0.45 -21.95 -18.37
CA SER A 187 -1.49 -20.91 -18.43
C SER A 187 -2.89 -21.51 -18.26
N ASP A 188 -3.20 -22.60 -18.98
CA ASP A 188 -4.49 -23.27 -18.93
C ASP A 188 -4.71 -23.92 -17.57
N ASP A 189 -3.69 -24.58 -16.99
CA ASP A 189 -3.75 -25.16 -15.64
C ASP A 189 -4.00 -24.09 -14.56
N LYS A 190 -3.30 -22.94 -14.65
CA LYS A 190 -3.51 -21.81 -13.74
C LYS A 190 -4.90 -21.22 -13.86
N PHE A 191 -5.39 -21.08 -15.09
CA PHE A 191 -6.75 -20.61 -15.34
C PHE A 191 -7.79 -21.58 -14.78
N TRP A 192 -7.67 -22.88 -15.04
CA TRP A 192 -8.62 -23.87 -14.54
C TRP A 192 -8.55 -24.07 -13.02
N ASP A 193 -7.37 -23.96 -12.41
CA ASP A 193 -7.23 -23.96 -10.95
C ASP A 193 -7.98 -22.76 -10.34
N PHE A 194 -7.80 -21.57 -10.91
CA PHE A 194 -8.58 -20.40 -10.53
C PHE A 194 -10.08 -20.61 -10.73
N THR A 195 -10.51 -21.03 -11.92
CA THR A 195 -11.93 -21.21 -12.26
C THR A 195 -12.61 -22.18 -11.30
N LYS A 196 -11.94 -23.30 -10.98
CA LYS A 196 -12.43 -24.25 -9.99
C LYS A 196 -12.58 -23.60 -8.62
N GLN A 197 -11.57 -22.86 -8.15
CA GLN A 197 -11.63 -22.22 -6.84
C GLN A 197 -12.64 -21.08 -6.76
N PHE A 198 -12.79 -20.31 -7.84
CA PHE A 198 -13.78 -19.25 -7.96
C PHE A 198 -15.20 -19.84 -7.90
N PHE A 199 -15.51 -20.84 -8.73
CA PHE A 199 -16.82 -21.49 -8.68
C PHE A 199 -17.04 -22.26 -7.37
N PHE A 200 -16.05 -22.94 -6.82
CA PHE A 200 -16.20 -23.55 -5.49
C PHE A 200 -16.54 -22.49 -4.45
N GLY A 201 -15.86 -21.34 -4.43
CA GLY A 201 -16.19 -20.23 -3.55
C GLY A 201 -17.61 -19.69 -3.74
N LEU A 202 -18.02 -19.47 -4.99
CA LEU A 202 -19.37 -18.98 -5.32
C LEU A 202 -20.47 -19.93 -4.85
N TRP A 203 -20.20 -21.24 -4.88
CA TRP A 203 -21.12 -22.28 -4.41
C TRP A 203 -21.02 -22.54 -2.89
N GLY A 204 -20.34 -21.68 -2.15
CA GLY A 204 -20.15 -21.81 -0.71
C GLY A 204 -19.19 -22.93 -0.30
N PHE A 205 -18.54 -23.60 -1.25
CA PHE A 205 -17.47 -24.53 -0.96
C PHE A 205 -16.22 -23.76 -0.56
N ARG A 206 -15.57 -24.32 0.45
CA ARG A 206 -14.36 -23.75 1.02
C ARG A 206 -13.21 -23.73 0.01
N GLN A 207 -12.73 -22.53 -0.31
CA GLN A 207 -11.53 -22.34 -1.14
C GLN A 207 -10.28 -22.91 -0.45
N ARG A 208 -9.39 -23.52 -1.23
CA ARG A 208 -8.12 -24.03 -0.72
C ARG A 208 -7.17 -22.85 -0.49
N PRO A 209 -6.46 -22.75 0.65
CA PRO A 209 -5.44 -21.72 0.82
C PRO A 209 -4.33 -21.92 -0.21
N TYR A 210 -3.93 -20.83 -0.88
CA TYR A 210 -2.91 -20.87 -1.92
C TYR A 210 -1.54 -21.23 -1.33
N PRO A 211 -0.74 -22.08 -2.02
CA PRO A 211 0.64 -22.29 -1.61
C PRO A 211 1.40 -20.96 -1.73
N PRO A 212 2.21 -20.57 -0.73
CA PRO A 212 2.96 -19.31 -0.77
C PRO A 212 3.90 -19.18 -1.99
N GLY A 213 4.33 -20.30 -2.57
CA GLY A 213 5.18 -20.33 -3.78
C GLY A 213 4.45 -20.41 -5.12
N ARG A 214 3.11 -20.41 -5.13
CA ARG A 214 2.26 -20.47 -6.34
C ARG A 214 1.07 -19.50 -6.24
N PRO A 215 1.30 -18.18 -6.15
CA PRO A 215 0.21 -17.23 -6.37
C PRO A 215 -0.42 -17.50 -7.75
N ILE A 216 -1.75 -17.42 -7.81
CA ILE A 216 -2.46 -17.50 -9.08
C ILE A 216 -2.44 -16.10 -9.68
N ASP A 217 -1.51 -15.85 -10.59
CA ASP A 217 -1.58 -14.68 -11.44
C ASP A 217 -2.50 -14.99 -12.63
N VAL A 218 -3.81 -14.97 -12.38
CA VAL A 218 -4.83 -15.15 -13.42
C VAL A 218 -4.70 -14.07 -14.49
N ALA A 219 -4.30 -12.87 -14.09
CA ALA A 219 -4.10 -11.76 -15.01
C ALA A 219 -3.00 -12.09 -16.02
N GLN A 220 -1.91 -12.74 -15.58
CA GLN A 220 -0.89 -13.27 -16.49
C GLN A 220 -1.43 -14.40 -17.38
N ALA A 221 -2.25 -15.32 -16.84
CA ALA A 221 -2.84 -16.41 -17.63
C ALA A 221 -3.83 -15.90 -18.70
N ILE A 222 -4.63 -14.87 -18.38
CA ILE A 222 -5.59 -14.22 -19.29
C ILE A 222 -4.91 -13.21 -20.22
N GLY A 223 -3.76 -12.67 -19.81
CA GLY A 223 -2.95 -11.65 -20.47
C GLY A 223 -3.44 -10.23 -20.19
N TYR A 224 -2.53 -9.34 -19.77
CA TYR A 224 -2.87 -8.00 -19.30
C TYR A 224 -3.52 -7.15 -20.39
N LYS A 225 -2.99 -7.17 -21.63
CA LYS A 225 -3.61 -6.42 -22.74
C LYS A 225 -5.01 -6.91 -23.11
N ARG A 226 -5.25 -8.22 -23.01
CA ARG A 226 -6.58 -8.78 -23.29
C ARG A 226 -7.56 -8.44 -22.18
N LEU A 227 -7.08 -8.44 -20.94
CA LEU A 227 -7.84 -8.02 -19.78
C LEU A 227 -8.26 -6.55 -19.94
N GLU A 228 -7.31 -5.67 -20.24
CA GLU A 228 -7.55 -4.24 -20.49
C GLU A 228 -8.59 -4.01 -21.59
N LYS A 229 -8.49 -4.74 -22.71
CA LYS A 229 -9.48 -4.64 -23.80
C LYS A 229 -10.88 -5.11 -23.37
N ARG A 230 -10.97 -6.21 -22.63
CA ARG A 230 -12.26 -6.72 -22.14
C ARG A 230 -12.93 -5.77 -21.16
N TYR A 231 -12.15 -5.19 -20.23
CA TYR A 231 -12.67 -4.20 -19.31
C TYR A 231 -13.03 -2.91 -20.02
N TYR A 232 -12.27 -2.47 -21.03
CA TYR A 232 -12.68 -1.36 -21.88
C TYR A 232 -14.05 -1.60 -22.52
N ASP A 233 -14.27 -2.76 -23.14
CA ASP A 233 -15.56 -3.12 -23.74
C ASP A 233 -16.70 -3.20 -22.72
N PHE A 234 -16.40 -3.65 -21.49
CA PHE A 234 -17.35 -3.70 -20.38
C PHE A 234 -17.71 -2.29 -19.90
N ILE A 235 -16.72 -1.43 -19.65
CA ILE A 235 -16.87 -0.06 -19.17
C ILE A 235 -17.67 0.79 -20.17
N MET A 236 -17.51 0.55 -21.47
CA MET A 236 -18.31 1.21 -22.50
C MET A 236 -19.79 0.82 -22.47
N ARG A 237 -20.15 -0.28 -21.79
CA ARG A 237 -21.53 -0.78 -21.63
C ARG A 237 -22.11 -0.55 -20.23
N SER A 238 -21.26 -0.45 -19.21
CA SER A 238 -21.66 -0.22 -17.81
C SER A 238 -21.67 1.27 -17.47
N GLY A 239 -22.70 1.73 -16.75
CA GLY A 239 -22.80 3.08 -16.20
C GLY A 239 -22.56 3.12 -14.68
N GLY A 240 -22.67 4.30 -14.07
CA GLY A 240 -22.68 4.42 -12.61
C GLY A 240 -21.31 4.59 -11.95
N TRP A 241 -20.58 5.63 -12.35
CA TRP A 241 -19.27 5.95 -11.77
C TRP A 241 -19.33 7.08 -10.77
N TYR A 242 -18.48 7.02 -9.76
CA TYR A 242 -18.29 8.07 -8.78
C TYR A 242 -16.83 8.45 -8.74
N TYR A 243 -16.49 9.73 -8.69
CA TYR A 243 -15.11 10.19 -8.57
C TYR A 243 -14.93 11.10 -7.34
N LYS A 244 -13.72 11.14 -6.78
CA LYS A 244 -13.36 12.13 -5.77
C LYS A 244 -12.83 13.38 -6.46
N ASP A 245 -13.47 14.50 -6.17
CA ASP A 245 -13.01 15.83 -6.59
C ASP A 245 -11.62 16.15 -5.97
N ARG A 246 -10.95 17.20 -6.44
CA ARG A 246 -9.65 17.66 -5.87
C ARG A 246 -9.76 18.03 -4.39
N LEU A 247 -10.96 18.38 -3.94
CA LEU A 247 -11.31 18.65 -2.54
C LEU A 247 -11.71 17.39 -1.74
N GLY A 248 -11.56 16.20 -2.32
CA GLY A 248 -11.89 14.92 -1.68
C GLY A 248 -13.39 14.58 -1.62
N ARG A 249 -14.27 15.45 -2.09
CA ARG A 249 -15.72 15.22 -2.14
C ARG A 249 -16.08 14.17 -3.18
N THR A 250 -16.94 13.22 -2.82
CA THR A 250 -17.48 12.23 -3.75
C THR A 250 -18.53 12.85 -4.66
N ARG A 251 -18.37 12.70 -5.97
CA ARG A 251 -19.31 13.14 -7.00
C ARG A 251 -19.85 11.93 -7.75
N GLY A 252 -21.14 11.92 -8.03
CA GLY A 252 -21.80 10.86 -8.79
C GLY A 252 -23.24 10.63 -8.35
N PRO A 253 -23.94 9.65 -8.95
CA PRO A 253 -23.48 8.81 -10.05
C PRO A 253 -23.27 9.62 -11.34
N CYS A 254 -22.23 9.28 -12.11
CA CYS A 254 -21.87 9.89 -13.37
C CYS A 254 -21.81 8.83 -14.48
N GLU A 255 -22.30 9.18 -15.65
CA GLU A 255 -22.09 8.38 -16.85
C GLU A 255 -20.68 8.62 -17.42
N LEU A 256 -20.24 7.71 -18.30
CA LEU A 256 -18.93 7.82 -18.95
C LEU A 256 -18.77 9.16 -19.72
N ILE A 257 -19.85 9.67 -20.33
CA ILE A 257 -19.84 10.98 -21.01
C ILE A 257 -19.52 12.12 -20.03
N THR A 258 -20.09 12.09 -18.83
CA THR A 258 -19.82 13.09 -17.80
C THR A 258 -18.37 13.01 -17.30
N LEU A 259 -17.79 11.81 -17.23
CA LEU A 259 -16.38 11.64 -16.94
C LEU A 259 -15.49 12.20 -18.07
N LYS A 260 -15.86 11.96 -19.34
CA LYS A 260 -15.14 12.53 -20.50
C LYS A 260 -15.13 14.05 -20.47
N THR A 261 -16.26 14.68 -20.18
CA THR A 261 -16.33 16.15 -20.07
C THR A 261 -15.56 16.66 -18.86
N ALA A 262 -15.65 16.00 -17.71
CA ALA A 262 -14.85 16.33 -16.52
C ALA A 262 -13.34 16.20 -16.79
N TRP A 263 -12.92 15.22 -17.57
CA TRP A 263 -11.53 15.05 -17.97
C TRP A 263 -11.08 16.15 -18.93
N GLY A 264 -11.88 16.44 -19.96
CA GLY A 264 -11.60 17.53 -20.91
C GLY A 264 -11.54 18.91 -20.25
N GLY A 265 -12.37 19.12 -19.23
CA GLY A 265 -12.34 20.31 -18.37
C GLY A 265 -11.19 20.34 -17.36
N GLY A 266 -10.36 19.29 -17.30
CA GLY A 266 -9.26 19.18 -16.35
C GLY A 266 -9.74 19.17 -14.89
N ILE A 267 -10.93 18.63 -14.62
CA ILE A 267 -11.47 18.43 -13.26
C ILE A 267 -10.96 17.09 -12.71
N ILE A 268 -11.00 16.05 -13.54
CA ILE A 268 -10.48 14.72 -13.24
C ILE A 268 -9.27 14.41 -14.10
N ASP A 269 -8.37 13.59 -13.56
CA ASP A 269 -7.11 13.20 -14.18
C ASP A 269 -6.81 11.72 -13.90
N LYS A 270 -5.70 11.21 -14.45
CA LYS A 270 -5.24 9.81 -14.25
C LYS A 270 -5.18 9.38 -12.78
N ASN A 271 -4.84 10.31 -11.90
CA ASN A 271 -4.64 10.09 -10.47
C ASN A 271 -5.91 10.32 -9.64
N THR A 272 -7.01 10.73 -10.26
CA THR A 272 -8.28 10.91 -9.58
C THR A 272 -8.81 9.56 -9.13
N PHE A 273 -9.19 9.45 -7.86
CA PHE A 273 -9.85 8.26 -7.33
C PHE A 273 -11.26 8.14 -7.88
N ILE A 274 -11.59 6.96 -8.37
CA ILE A 274 -12.88 6.59 -8.91
C ILE A 274 -13.38 5.31 -8.25
N TRP A 275 -14.69 5.16 -8.20
CA TRP A 275 -15.40 4.00 -7.72
C TRP A 275 -16.55 3.70 -8.67
N GLY A 276 -16.79 2.42 -8.93
CA GLY A 276 -17.91 1.92 -9.71
C GLY A 276 -18.64 0.84 -8.93
N GLU A 277 -19.86 0.53 -9.34
CA GLU A 277 -20.73 -0.44 -8.64
C GLU A 277 -20.09 -1.83 -8.48
N ASP A 278 -19.26 -2.24 -9.46
CA ASP A 278 -18.52 -3.51 -9.45
C ASP A 278 -17.10 -3.42 -8.84
N MET A 279 -16.79 -2.35 -8.09
CA MET A 279 -15.49 -2.16 -7.44
C MET A 279 -15.59 -2.26 -5.92
N ASP A 280 -14.66 -2.99 -5.31
CA ASP A 280 -14.59 -3.13 -3.85
C ASP A 280 -14.10 -1.84 -3.16
N GLU A 281 -13.23 -1.07 -3.83
CA GLU A 281 -12.57 0.10 -3.25
C GLU A 281 -12.37 1.25 -4.25
N TRP A 282 -12.09 2.44 -3.72
CA TRP A 282 -11.74 3.61 -4.52
C TRP A 282 -10.33 3.42 -5.10
N ALA A 283 -10.20 3.43 -6.43
CA ALA A 283 -8.91 3.29 -7.09
C ALA A 283 -8.66 4.47 -8.04
N PRO A 284 -7.40 4.89 -8.27
CA PRO A 284 -7.07 5.87 -9.30
C PRO A 284 -7.53 5.40 -10.69
N ILE A 285 -7.99 6.32 -11.55
CA ILE A 285 -8.50 5.98 -12.90
C ILE A 285 -7.51 5.12 -13.72
N HIS A 286 -6.21 5.43 -13.66
CA HIS A 286 -5.20 4.68 -14.42
C HIS A 286 -4.94 3.26 -13.88
N MET A 287 -5.32 2.97 -12.63
CA MET A 287 -5.20 1.62 -12.04
C MET A 287 -6.39 0.73 -12.39
N VAL A 288 -7.51 1.31 -12.83
CA VAL A 288 -8.68 0.57 -13.28
C VAL A 288 -8.48 0.15 -14.74
N TYR A 289 -8.45 -1.15 -14.99
CA TYR A 289 -8.23 -1.71 -16.33
C TYR A 289 -9.21 -1.14 -17.36
N GLY A 290 -8.68 -0.60 -18.46
CA GLY A 290 -9.50 -0.10 -19.58
C GLY A 290 -10.27 1.20 -19.32
N LEU A 291 -10.26 1.75 -18.10
CA LEU A 291 -11.03 2.97 -17.77
C LEU A 291 -10.37 4.24 -18.29
N GLU A 292 -9.05 4.40 -18.11
CA GLU A 292 -8.33 5.55 -18.67
C GLU A 292 -8.55 5.69 -20.19
N PRO A 293 -8.36 4.66 -21.03
CA PRO A 293 -8.64 4.80 -22.46
C PRO A 293 -10.12 5.01 -22.79
N ALA A 294 -11.05 4.56 -21.93
CA ALA A 294 -12.49 4.79 -22.11
C ALA A 294 -12.89 6.25 -21.85
N ILE A 295 -12.28 6.91 -20.88
CA ILE A 295 -12.51 8.32 -20.54
C ILE A 295 -11.65 9.25 -21.41
N ALA A 296 -10.34 9.00 -21.48
CA ALA A 296 -9.37 9.85 -22.16
C ALA A 296 -9.22 9.43 -23.63
N THR A 297 -10.31 9.49 -24.41
CA THR A 297 -10.27 9.31 -25.87
C THR A 297 -9.39 10.39 -26.53
N TRP A 298 -8.93 10.17 -27.77
CA TRP A 298 -8.02 11.09 -28.44
C TRP A 298 -8.58 12.52 -28.54
N GLU A 299 -9.89 12.67 -28.77
CA GLU A 299 -10.60 13.96 -28.80
C GLU A 299 -10.60 14.66 -27.43
N VAL A 300 -10.81 13.90 -26.35
CA VAL A 300 -10.83 14.40 -24.97
C VAL A 300 -9.42 14.79 -24.52
N ARG A 301 -8.40 14.02 -24.93
CA ARG A 301 -6.98 14.34 -24.68
C ARG A 301 -6.56 15.63 -25.39
N LEU A 302 -7.01 15.85 -26.62
CA LEU A 302 -6.78 17.11 -27.33
C LEU A 302 -7.50 18.28 -26.65
N GLY A 303 -8.75 18.09 -26.23
CA GLY A 303 -9.51 19.08 -25.47
C GLY A 303 -8.82 19.46 -24.15
N ALA A 304 -8.39 18.45 -23.38
CA ALA A 304 -7.64 18.64 -22.14
C ALA A 304 -6.27 19.32 -22.37
N ALA A 305 -5.57 18.99 -23.46
CA ALA A 305 -4.32 19.65 -23.81
C ALA A 305 -4.54 21.12 -24.18
N ALA A 306 -5.63 21.45 -24.89
CA ALA A 306 -5.99 22.81 -25.23
C ALA A 306 -6.37 23.64 -23.99
N THR A 307 -7.18 23.09 -23.08
CA THR A 307 -7.54 23.75 -21.82
C THR A 307 -6.32 23.94 -20.92
N ALA A 308 -5.45 22.94 -20.82
CA ALA A 308 -4.19 23.04 -20.09
C ALA A 308 -3.25 24.09 -20.72
N PHE A 309 -3.16 24.17 -22.05
CA PHE A 309 -2.37 25.17 -22.75
C PHE A 309 -2.87 26.60 -22.45
N LEU A 310 -4.18 26.83 -22.54
CA LEU A 310 -4.78 28.12 -22.18
C LEU A 310 -4.53 28.49 -20.72
N HIS A 311 -4.67 27.54 -19.80
CA HIS A 311 -4.41 27.74 -18.38
C HIS A 311 -2.93 28.01 -18.08
N LYS A 312 -2.00 27.33 -18.79
CA LYS A 312 -0.56 27.61 -18.69
C LYS A 312 -0.22 29.01 -19.20
N LEU A 313 -0.79 29.43 -20.34
CA LEU A 313 -0.64 30.79 -20.86
C LEU A 313 -1.15 31.84 -19.88
N GLN A 314 -2.33 31.62 -19.28
CA GLN A 314 -2.88 32.52 -18.25
C GLN A 314 -1.97 32.67 -17.04
N LYS A 315 -1.28 31.58 -16.63
CA LYS A 315 -0.38 31.57 -15.47
C LYS A 315 1.07 31.93 -15.81
N GLY A 316 1.38 32.25 -17.06
CA GLY A 316 2.75 32.52 -17.51
C GLY A 316 3.69 31.31 -17.44
N ILE A 317 3.15 30.09 -17.40
CA ILE A 317 3.93 28.85 -17.35
C ILE A 317 4.26 28.44 -18.79
N PRO A 318 5.51 28.06 -19.11
CA PRO A 318 5.85 27.62 -20.45
C PRO A 318 5.07 26.35 -20.83
N PRO A 319 4.59 26.22 -22.08
CA PRO A 319 3.70 25.13 -22.47
C PRO A 319 4.35 23.74 -22.37
N TRP A 320 5.68 23.66 -22.51
CA TRP A 320 6.47 22.43 -22.41
C TRP A 320 6.77 21.97 -20.98
N VAL A 321 6.56 22.81 -19.95
CA VAL A 321 6.79 22.41 -18.56
C VAL A 321 5.59 21.60 -18.08
N PRO A 322 5.76 20.35 -17.62
CA PRO A 322 4.66 19.56 -17.05
C PRO A 322 4.09 20.26 -15.81
N LEU A 323 2.80 20.08 -15.56
CA LEU A 323 2.20 20.56 -14.32
C LEU A 323 2.78 19.77 -13.15
N LYS A 324 2.90 20.40 -11.98
CA LYS A 324 3.41 19.75 -10.77
C LYS A 324 2.60 18.47 -10.49
N GLY A 325 3.28 17.33 -10.38
CA GLY A 325 2.65 16.01 -10.19
C GLY A 325 2.22 15.27 -11.46
N TYR A 326 2.43 15.87 -12.65
CA TYR A 326 2.18 15.26 -13.97
C TYR A 326 3.47 15.01 -14.75
N GLU A 327 4.60 14.98 -14.05
CA GLU A 327 5.88 14.57 -14.63
C GLU A 327 5.80 13.09 -14.99
N GLU A 328 6.13 12.74 -16.23
CA GLU A 328 6.23 11.34 -16.63
C GLU A 328 7.45 10.72 -15.95
N LYS A 329 7.19 9.86 -14.97
CA LYS A 329 8.23 9.12 -14.23
C LYS A 329 8.29 7.69 -14.74
N THR A 330 9.51 7.17 -14.89
CA THR A 330 9.68 5.74 -15.15
C THR A 330 9.29 4.93 -13.92
N TYR A 331 8.92 3.66 -14.10
CA TYR A 331 8.63 2.80 -12.95
C TYR A 331 9.82 2.65 -12.00
N THR A 332 11.05 2.68 -12.53
CA THR A 332 12.28 2.65 -11.72
C THR A 332 12.39 3.90 -10.84
N GLN A 333 12.16 5.09 -11.40
CA GLN A 333 12.14 6.35 -10.66
C GLN A 333 11.06 6.33 -9.56
N LEU A 334 9.84 5.87 -9.88
CA LEU A 334 8.77 5.75 -8.89
C LEU A 334 9.13 4.80 -7.74
N GLN A 335 9.77 3.68 -8.05
CA GLN A 335 10.23 2.73 -7.04
C GLN A 335 11.34 3.33 -6.18
N GLU A 336 12.32 4.00 -6.79
CA GLU A 336 13.41 4.67 -6.08
C GLU A 336 12.89 5.78 -5.17
N GLU A 337 12.00 6.64 -5.66
CA GLU A 337 11.35 7.67 -4.86
C GLU A 337 10.54 7.08 -3.70
N ALA A 338 9.82 5.97 -3.92
CA ALA A 338 9.07 5.31 -2.86
C ALA A 338 10.00 4.70 -1.79
N ILE A 339 11.11 4.10 -2.21
CA ILE A 339 12.13 3.54 -1.29
C ILE A 339 12.81 4.68 -0.53
N GLU A 340 13.19 5.75 -1.21
CA GLU A 340 13.85 6.91 -0.63
C GLU A 340 12.93 7.62 0.37
N SER A 341 11.67 7.85 -0.01
CA SER A 341 10.62 8.39 0.86
C SER A 341 10.46 7.55 2.12
N LYS A 342 10.36 6.22 1.98
CA LYS A 342 10.26 5.30 3.12
C LYS A 342 11.52 5.33 4.00
N ARG A 343 12.72 5.39 3.40
CA ARG A 343 13.98 5.50 4.15
C ARG A 343 14.06 6.80 4.93
N ARG A 344 13.68 7.92 4.31
CA ARG A 344 13.56 9.22 4.98
C ARG A 344 12.56 9.18 6.12
N ASP A 345 11.40 8.56 5.91
CA ASP A 345 10.39 8.42 6.97
C ASP A 345 10.91 7.64 8.18
N LEU A 346 11.60 6.53 7.93
CA LEU A 346 12.24 5.76 9.00
C LEU A 346 13.37 6.53 9.68
N ALA A 347 14.14 7.32 8.93
CA ALA A 347 15.20 8.15 9.48
C ALA A 347 14.64 9.31 10.33
N VAL A 348 13.54 9.93 9.91
CA VAL A 348 12.79 10.91 10.72
C VAL A 348 12.32 10.29 12.02
N LEU A 349 11.74 9.09 11.96
CA LEU A 349 11.33 8.37 13.16
C LEU A 349 12.53 8.05 14.07
N LYS A 350 13.65 7.60 13.50
CA LYS A 350 14.88 7.31 14.26
C LYS A 350 15.45 8.57 14.93
N ALA A 351 15.47 9.70 14.24
CA ALA A 351 15.93 10.99 14.80
C ALA A 351 15.07 11.46 15.99
N ASN A 352 13.81 11.01 16.07
CA ASN A 352 12.82 11.50 17.02
C ASN A 352 12.30 10.41 17.97
N ASP A 353 13.12 9.38 18.27
CA ASP A 353 12.78 8.29 19.19
C ASP A 353 11.46 7.55 18.84
N GLY A 354 11.21 7.36 17.55
CA GLY A 354 10.04 6.65 17.02
C GLY A 354 8.77 7.50 16.92
N ILE A 355 8.86 8.82 17.10
CA ILE A 355 7.70 9.73 17.05
C ILE A 355 7.82 10.66 15.85
N TRP A 356 6.78 10.74 15.03
CA TRP A 356 6.79 11.67 13.90
C TRP A 356 6.72 13.13 14.39
N PRO A 357 7.64 14.01 13.95
CA PRO A 357 7.57 15.43 14.25
C PRO A 357 6.29 16.03 13.66
N GLY A 358 5.46 16.64 14.50
CA GLY A 358 4.07 16.95 14.13
C GLY A 358 3.06 16.36 15.10
N VAL A 359 3.28 15.13 15.56
CA VAL A 359 2.35 14.44 16.48
C VAL A 359 2.32 15.11 17.86
N ARG A 360 3.38 15.82 18.24
CA ARG A 360 3.47 16.60 19.49
C ARG A 360 2.98 18.04 19.35
N ILE A 361 2.64 18.50 18.14
CA ILE A 361 2.27 19.90 17.89
C ILE A 361 0.85 20.17 18.44
N PRO A 362 0.63 21.33 19.07
CA PRO A 362 -0.71 21.75 19.50
C PRO A 362 -1.77 21.67 18.41
N SER A 363 -1.51 22.04 17.15
CA SER A 363 -2.44 21.84 16.02
C SER A 363 -2.86 20.39 15.79
N HIS A 364 -1.93 19.43 15.92
CA HIS A 364 -2.27 18.02 15.83
C HIS A 364 -3.17 17.60 16.99
N ALA A 365 -2.89 18.07 18.21
CA ALA A 365 -3.77 17.85 19.36
C ALA A 365 -5.15 18.55 19.19
N LEU A 366 -5.19 19.74 18.57
CA LEU A 366 -6.39 20.50 18.21
C LEU A 366 -7.21 19.78 17.14
N PHE A 367 -6.55 19.18 16.15
CA PHE A 367 -7.15 18.33 15.14
C PHE A 367 -7.79 17.08 15.75
N LEU A 368 -7.08 16.41 16.67
CA LEU A 368 -7.63 15.27 17.42
C LEU A 368 -8.78 15.70 18.35
N TRP A 369 -8.70 16.90 18.94
CA TRP A 369 -9.71 17.44 19.85
C TRP A 369 -10.96 17.97 19.13
N ALA A 370 -10.81 18.68 18.01
CA ALA A 370 -11.89 19.20 17.19
C ALA A 370 -12.66 18.08 16.46
N SER A 371 -12.05 16.91 16.28
CA SER A 371 -12.77 15.71 15.87
C SER A 371 -13.79 15.21 16.93
N GLY A 372 -13.74 15.75 18.16
CA GLY A 372 -14.67 15.53 19.26
C GLY A 372 -15.61 16.73 19.48
N SER A 373 -16.70 16.75 18.70
CA SER A 373 -18.02 17.35 19.00
C SER A 373 -18.23 18.85 19.25
N GLU A 374 -17.24 19.69 19.63
CA GLU A 374 -17.56 21.10 19.99
C GLU A 374 -17.04 22.19 19.01
N LEU A 375 -15.97 21.93 18.25
CA LEU A 375 -15.48 22.84 17.20
C LEU A 375 -15.92 22.43 15.78
N THR A 376 -16.58 21.29 15.64
CA THR A 376 -17.04 20.75 14.35
C THR A 376 -17.94 21.73 13.60
N THR A 377 -18.83 22.44 14.29
CA THR A 377 -19.76 23.41 13.67
C THR A 377 -19.08 24.69 13.16
N VAL A 378 -17.86 25.00 13.63
CA VAL A 378 -17.04 26.12 13.16
C VAL A 378 -16.07 25.68 12.05
N LEU A 379 -15.59 24.43 12.12
CA LEU A 379 -14.73 23.79 11.11
C LEU A 379 -15.51 23.17 9.93
N GLU A 380 -16.83 23.02 10.05
CA GLU A 380 -17.74 22.52 9.00
C GLU A 380 -17.71 23.37 7.71
N ALA A 381 -17.10 24.57 7.76
CA ALA A 381 -16.82 25.36 6.57
C ALA A 381 -15.73 24.76 5.66
N ASP A 382 -14.79 23.95 6.17
CA ASP A 382 -13.95 23.10 5.31
C ASP A 382 -13.12 22.04 6.07
N HIS A 383 -13.27 20.79 5.60
CA HIS A 383 -12.34 19.65 5.65
C HIS A 383 -12.28 18.80 6.95
N MET A 384 -12.53 17.50 6.79
CA MET A 384 -12.41 16.47 7.82
C MET A 384 -11.62 15.27 7.29
N PRO A 385 -10.53 14.85 7.97
CA PRO A 385 -10.11 13.45 7.89
C PRO A 385 -9.63 12.85 9.24
N ASN A 386 -10.30 11.79 9.72
CA ASN A 386 -9.85 10.61 10.50
C ASN A 386 -8.75 10.63 11.61
N LYS A 387 -9.22 10.46 12.86
CA LYS A 387 -8.91 9.48 13.97
C LYS A 387 -7.47 9.23 14.51
N TYR A 388 -7.22 9.76 15.73
CA TYR A 388 -6.42 9.14 16.82
C TYR A 388 -6.83 9.68 18.22
N ILE A 389 -6.94 8.84 19.27
CA ILE A 389 -7.22 9.30 20.65
C ILE A 389 -5.94 9.32 21.49
N SER A 390 -5.60 10.47 22.06
CA SER A 390 -4.41 10.66 22.90
C SER A 390 -4.46 9.88 24.23
N LYS A 391 -3.29 9.47 24.73
CA LYS A 391 -3.12 8.62 25.92
C LYS A 391 -3.75 9.20 27.20
N ASP A 392 -3.74 10.51 27.35
CA ASP A 392 -4.34 11.15 28.54
C ASP A 392 -5.87 11.15 28.52
N LEU A 393 -6.47 11.23 27.33
CA LEU A 393 -7.92 11.09 27.19
C LEU A 393 -8.35 9.65 27.50
N ARG A 394 -7.53 8.65 27.14
CA ARG A 394 -7.71 7.24 27.56
C ARG A 394 -7.62 7.08 29.09
N ARG A 395 -6.70 7.78 29.75
CA ARG A 395 -6.57 7.77 31.22
C ARG A 395 -7.74 8.43 31.93
N LYS A 396 -8.31 9.51 31.35
CA LYS A 396 -9.51 10.17 31.87
C LYS A 396 -10.74 9.27 31.68
N LEU A 397 -10.90 8.65 30.51
CA LEU A 397 -11.98 7.69 30.24
C LEU A 397 -11.91 6.46 31.15
N ALA A 398 -10.72 5.91 31.39
CA ALA A 398 -10.52 4.80 32.33
C ALA A 398 -10.84 5.15 33.80
N LYS A 399 -10.78 6.44 34.17
CA LYS A 399 -11.23 6.92 35.49
C LYS A 399 -12.74 7.04 35.61
N VAL A 400 -13.43 7.39 34.52
CA VAL A 400 -14.89 7.56 34.47
C VAL A 400 -15.58 6.20 34.32
N ILE A 401 -14.99 5.28 33.56
CA ILE A 401 -15.49 3.92 33.33
C ILE A 401 -14.46 2.92 33.88
N PRO A 402 -14.57 2.52 35.16
CA PRO A 402 -13.62 1.60 35.76
C PRO A 402 -13.73 0.22 35.10
N GLY A 403 -12.68 -0.17 34.36
CA GLY A 403 -12.59 -1.44 33.62
C GLY A 403 -12.21 -1.29 32.15
N LEU A 404 -12.32 -0.08 31.59
CA LEU A 404 -11.98 0.22 30.21
C LEU A 404 -10.46 0.12 29.98
N ARG A 405 -10.01 -0.81 29.13
CA ARG A 405 -8.58 -1.04 28.88
C ARG A 405 -8.05 -0.11 27.78
N PRO A 406 -6.78 0.37 27.86
CA PRO A 406 -6.25 1.41 26.97
C PRO A 406 -6.24 1.10 25.44
N TRP A 407 -6.44 -0.15 25.02
CA TRP A 407 -6.57 -0.52 23.61
C TRP A 407 -8.02 -0.65 23.13
N GLU A 408 -8.99 -0.74 24.05
CA GLU A 408 -10.43 -0.81 23.75
C GLU A 408 -10.98 0.56 23.28
N VAL A 409 -10.21 1.65 23.49
CA VAL A 409 -10.53 3.04 23.10
C VAL A 409 -10.17 3.34 21.63
N LEU A 410 -9.72 2.36 20.84
CA LEU A 410 -9.32 2.59 19.45
C LEU A 410 -10.47 2.90 18.48
N SER A 411 -11.72 2.67 18.86
CA SER A 411 -12.85 3.03 18.01
C SER A 411 -13.99 3.67 18.80
N VAL A 412 -14.10 4.99 18.67
CA VAL A 412 -15.31 5.75 19.05
C VAL A 412 -16.55 5.13 18.38
N GLU A 413 -16.36 4.53 17.20
CA GLU A 413 -17.40 3.73 16.52
C GLU A 413 -17.86 2.51 17.31
N GLN A 414 -17.00 1.73 17.99
CA GLN A 414 -17.49 0.62 18.83
C GLN A 414 -18.26 1.13 20.04
N ALA A 415 -17.82 2.23 20.66
CA ALA A 415 -18.54 2.82 21.78
C ALA A 415 -19.89 3.42 21.33
N MET A 416 -19.93 4.07 20.16
CA MET A 416 -21.18 4.55 19.57
C MET A 416 -22.06 3.39 19.12
N ASP A 417 -21.54 2.32 18.54
CA ASP A 417 -22.30 1.13 18.16
C ASP A 417 -22.90 0.43 19.41
N ASP A 418 -22.16 0.31 20.50
CA ASP A 418 -22.66 -0.24 21.78
C ASP A 418 -23.76 0.65 22.39
N ILE A 419 -23.58 1.98 22.36
CA ILE A 419 -24.57 2.94 22.86
C ILE A 419 -25.83 2.96 21.98
N THR A 420 -25.67 2.83 20.67
CA THR A 420 -26.77 2.99 19.70
C THR A 420 -27.53 1.68 19.47
N TYR A 421 -26.87 0.53 19.59
CA TYR A 421 -27.44 -0.79 19.29
C TYR A 421 -27.39 -1.78 20.47
N GLY A 422 -27.04 -1.31 21.67
CA GLY A 422 -27.08 -2.11 22.90
C GLY A 422 -26.12 -3.30 22.92
N GLY A 423 -25.06 -3.29 22.10
CA GLY A 423 -24.13 -4.40 21.96
C GLY A 423 -24.68 -5.60 21.17
N GLU A 424 -25.83 -5.48 20.50
CA GLU A 424 -26.41 -6.57 19.69
C GLU A 424 -25.90 -6.58 18.23
N TRP A 425 -25.03 -5.64 17.84
CA TRP A 425 -24.47 -5.58 16.49
C TRP A 425 -23.35 -6.63 16.29
N TYR A 426 -23.58 -7.59 15.39
CA TYR A 426 -22.71 -8.78 15.15
C TYR A 426 -21.36 -8.46 14.48
N ARG A 427 -20.45 -7.71 15.11
CA ARG A 427 -19.04 -7.68 14.70
C ARG A 427 -18.14 -8.20 15.82
N GLU A 428 -17.39 -9.26 15.51
CA GLU A 428 -16.44 -9.85 16.43
C GLU A 428 -15.30 -8.86 16.77
N PRO A 429 -14.80 -8.86 18.02
CA PRO A 429 -13.79 -7.91 18.47
C PRO A 429 -12.49 -8.01 17.65
N LEU A 430 -11.93 -6.86 17.28
CA LEU A 430 -10.69 -6.75 16.51
C LEU A 430 -9.54 -7.50 17.22
N GLY A 431 -8.97 -8.50 16.56
CA GLY A 431 -7.90 -9.36 17.09
C GLY A 431 -8.30 -10.81 17.40
N THR A 432 -9.58 -11.18 17.29
CA THR A 432 -10.00 -12.59 17.26
C THR A 432 -9.55 -13.32 15.98
N TYR A 433 -9.22 -12.57 14.94
CA TYR A 433 -8.60 -13.08 13.72
C TYR A 433 -7.14 -13.43 13.98
N ASN A 434 -6.85 -14.72 14.14
CA ASN A 434 -5.56 -15.23 13.68
C ASN A 434 -5.40 -14.77 12.22
N THR A 435 -4.21 -14.33 11.81
CA THR A 435 -3.93 -13.85 10.44
C THR A 435 -4.16 -14.92 9.34
N GLY A 436 -4.49 -16.15 9.73
CA GLY A 436 -5.04 -17.15 8.82
C GLY A 436 -6.57 -17.07 8.78
N PRO A 437 -7.20 -17.13 7.60
CA PRO A 437 -8.65 -17.01 7.49
C PRO A 437 -9.39 -17.97 8.44
N PRO A 438 -10.47 -17.53 9.11
CA PRO A 438 -11.13 -18.25 10.21
C PRO A 438 -11.54 -19.68 9.83
N TYR A 439 -11.79 -19.92 8.54
CA TYR A 439 -12.03 -21.24 8.00
C TYR A 439 -10.94 -22.26 8.40
N ILE A 440 -9.66 -21.89 8.50
CA ILE A 440 -8.52 -22.81 8.74
C ILE A 440 -8.74 -23.55 10.06
N ARG A 441 -9.20 -22.85 11.08
CA ARG A 441 -9.53 -23.42 12.39
C ARG A 441 -10.67 -24.43 12.30
N HIS A 442 -11.74 -24.12 11.58
CA HIS A 442 -12.90 -25.01 11.39
C HIS A 442 -12.52 -26.30 10.65
N TRP A 443 -11.74 -26.22 9.58
CA TRP A 443 -11.27 -27.43 8.88
C TRP A 443 -10.32 -28.25 9.68
N ASN A 444 -9.38 -27.63 10.39
CA ASN A 444 -8.50 -28.39 11.26
C ASN A 444 -9.31 -29.14 12.33
N LYS A 445 -10.46 -28.58 12.76
CA LYS A 445 -11.40 -29.25 13.65
C LYS A 445 -12.19 -30.37 12.94
N ASP A 446 -12.70 -30.11 11.74
CA ASP A 446 -13.52 -31.06 10.96
C ASP A 446 -12.68 -32.24 10.47
N VAL A 447 -11.47 -31.99 9.95
CA VAL A 447 -10.50 -33.02 9.56
C VAL A 447 -10.09 -33.84 10.78
N LYS A 448 -9.81 -33.22 11.94
CA LYS A 448 -9.54 -33.97 13.18
C LYS A 448 -10.75 -34.78 13.66
N ARG A 449 -11.97 -34.32 13.39
CA ARG A 449 -13.21 -35.03 13.73
C ARG A 449 -13.42 -36.22 12.80
N LEU A 450 -13.30 -36.03 11.49
CA LEU A 450 -13.35 -37.08 10.48
C LEU A 450 -12.29 -38.14 10.74
N PHE A 451 -11.05 -37.73 11.01
CA PHE A 451 -9.97 -38.66 11.32
C PHE A 451 -10.26 -39.47 12.59
N ARG A 452 -10.77 -38.83 13.66
CA ARG A 452 -11.18 -39.53 14.88
C ARG A 452 -12.34 -40.50 14.65
N LEU A 453 -13.35 -40.09 13.90
CA LEU A 453 -14.49 -40.94 13.55
C LEU A 453 -14.03 -42.16 12.74
N PHE A 454 -13.22 -41.93 11.72
CA PHE A 454 -12.66 -42.99 10.88
C PHE A 454 -11.81 -43.95 11.71
N TYR A 455 -10.89 -43.43 12.53
CA TYR A 455 -10.03 -44.24 13.40
C TYR A 455 -10.84 -45.09 14.39
N ASN A 456 -11.84 -44.48 15.05
CA ASN A 456 -12.70 -45.17 16.00
C ASN A 456 -13.54 -46.25 15.30
N LEU A 457 -14.14 -45.95 14.15
CA LEU A 457 -14.88 -46.91 13.35
C LEU A 457 -13.98 -48.05 12.89
N SER A 458 -12.79 -47.76 12.37
CA SER A 458 -11.84 -48.78 11.94
C SER A 458 -11.41 -49.68 13.09
N SER A 459 -11.14 -49.11 14.27
CA SER A 459 -10.78 -49.89 15.47
C SER A 459 -11.95 -50.77 15.92
N GLN A 460 -13.17 -50.24 15.98
CA GLN A 460 -14.33 -51.01 16.37
C GLN A 460 -14.66 -52.14 15.40
N VAL A 461 -14.51 -51.89 14.10
CA VAL A 461 -14.68 -52.92 13.06
C VAL A 461 -13.59 -53.98 13.20
N TYR A 462 -12.34 -53.58 13.39
CA TYR A 462 -11.22 -54.50 13.61
C TYR A 462 -11.45 -55.38 14.84
N ASP A 463 -11.81 -54.79 15.98
CA ASP A 463 -12.09 -55.51 17.23
C ASP A 463 -13.27 -56.47 17.07
N LYS A 464 -14.33 -56.06 16.36
CA LYS A 464 -15.48 -56.92 16.08
C LYS A 464 -15.10 -58.10 15.19
N LEU A 465 -14.32 -57.87 14.15
CA LEU A 465 -13.85 -58.94 13.25
C LEU A 465 -12.92 -59.92 13.97
N GLY A 466 -11.99 -59.42 14.80
CA GLY A 466 -11.13 -60.25 15.64
C GLY A 466 -11.91 -61.16 16.60
N ARG A 467 -13.00 -60.67 17.18
CA ARG A 467 -13.85 -61.47 18.09
C ARG A 467 -14.77 -62.46 17.37
N THR A 468 -15.20 -62.15 16.16
CA THR A 468 -16.23 -62.94 15.44
C THR A 468 -15.65 -63.96 14.46
N ILE A 469 -14.47 -63.69 13.91
CA ILE A 469 -13.83 -64.54 12.91
C ILE A 469 -12.60 -65.19 13.55
N PRO A 470 -12.65 -66.50 13.87
CA PRO A 470 -11.49 -67.20 14.39
C PRO A 470 -10.35 -67.20 13.37
N GLY A 471 -9.15 -66.78 13.80
CA GLY A 471 -7.97 -66.68 12.94
C GLY A 471 -7.82 -65.37 12.16
N PHE A 472 -8.69 -64.37 12.40
CA PHE A 472 -8.60 -63.04 11.77
C PHE A 472 -7.26 -62.34 12.02
N ASP A 473 -6.73 -62.43 13.25
CA ASP A 473 -5.46 -61.80 13.62
C ASP A 473 -4.30 -62.33 12.76
N ALA A 474 -4.24 -63.63 12.50
CA ALA A 474 -3.21 -64.24 11.65
C ALA A 474 -3.32 -63.81 10.18
N VAL A 475 -4.52 -63.46 9.71
CA VAL A 475 -4.72 -62.87 8.38
C VAL A 475 -4.22 -61.42 8.37
N MET A 476 -4.54 -60.65 9.41
CA MET A 476 -4.13 -59.26 9.53
C MET A 476 -2.62 -59.10 9.68
N ASP A 477 -1.94 -60.02 10.39
CA ASP A 477 -0.47 -60.05 10.47
C ASP A 477 0.16 -60.22 9.08
N LYS A 478 -0.42 -61.05 8.22
CA LYS A 478 0.04 -61.22 6.82
C LYS A 478 -0.23 -59.96 5.99
N VAL A 479 -1.37 -59.31 6.18
CA VAL A 479 -1.70 -58.05 5.52
C VAL A 479 -0.74 -56.94 5.93
N GLN A 480 -0.40 -56.87 7.22
CA GLN A 480 0.55 -55.90 7.76
C GLN A 480 1.96 -56.15 7.20
N ALA A 481 2.40 -57.41 7.18
CA ALA A 481 3.68 -57.79 6.59
C ALA A 481 3.76 -57.45 5.08
N ASP A 482 2.70 -57.68 4.31
CA ASP A 482 2.64 -57.28 2.89
C ASP A 482 2.63 -55.75 2.72
N TYR A 483 1.91 -55.03 3.59
CA TYR A 483 1.91 -53.57 3.60
C TYR A 483 3.31 -53.01 3.86
N ASP A 484 4.00 -53.51 4.89
CA ASP A 484 5.34 -53.08 5.28
C ASP A 484 6.36 -53.39 4.18
N ALA A 485 6.25 -54.56 3.54
CA ALA A 485 7.07 -54.91 2.38
C ALA A 485 6.85 -53.96 1.19
N ARG A 486 5.59 -53.59 0.90
CA ARG A 486 5.26 -52.62 -0.15
C ARG A 486 5.72 -51.20 0.20
N ASP A 487 5.67 -50.81 1.46
CA ASP A 487 6.15 -49.50 1.91
C ASP A 487 7.68 -49.42 1.84
N ALA A 488 8.39 -50.47 2.26
CA ALA A 488 9.84 -50.59 2.11
C ALA A 488 10.26 -50.50 0.64
N ARG A 489 9.56 -51.20 -0.28
CA ARG A 489 9.80 -51.07 -1.74
C ARG A 489 9.57 -49.65 -2.25
N ARG A 490 8.53 -48.96 -1.77
CA ARG A 490 8.25 -47.56 -2.15
C ARG A 490 9.32 -46.60 -1.62
N LYS A 491 9.77 -46.77 -0.38
CA LYS A 491 10.87 -45.98 0.21
C LYS A 491 12.17 -46.20 -0.56
N ALA A 492 12.56 -47.45 -0.81
CA ALA A 492 13.74 -47.78 -1.60
C ALA A 492 13.67 -47.19 -3.03
N LYS A 493 12.49 -47.24 -3.67
CA LYS A 493 12.30 -46.62 -4.99
C LYS A 493 12.45 -45.09 -4.95
N ARG A 494 11.91 -44.42 -3.93
CA ARG A 494 12.08 -42.96 -3.77
C ARG A 494 13.53 -42.59 -3.46
N GLU A 495 14.22 -43.36 -2.64
CA GLU A 495 15.64 -43.15 -2.35
C GLU A 495 16.50 -43.36 -3.60
N ALA A 496 16.22 -44.39 -4.39
CA ALA A 496 16.87 -44.61 -5.68
C ALA A 496 16.59 -43.48 -6.67
N GLN A 497 15.36 -42.96 -6.73
CA GLN A 497 15.02 -41.79 -7.54
C GLN A 497 15.76 -40.54 -7.07
N LYS A 498 15.82 -40.28 -5.77
CA LYS A 498 16.58 -39.15 -5.21
C LYS A 498 18.07 -39.27 -5.53
N LYS A 499 18.67 -40.46 -5.37
CA LYS A 499 20.07 -40.70 -5.74
C LYS A 499 20.30 -40.51 -7.23
N ALA A 500 19.41 -40.99 -8.09
CA ALA A 500 19.51 -40.79 -9.53
C ALA A 500 19.35 -39.31 -9.93
N GLU A 501 18.48 -38.56 -9.25
CA GLU A 501 18.35 -37.10 -9.42
C GLU A 501 19.63 -36.38 -8.96
N GLU A 502 20.18 -36.74 -7.79
CA GLU A 502 21.47 -36.22 -7.29
C GLU A 502 22.61 -36.54 -8.26
N GLU A 503 22.74 -37.78 -8.72
CA GLU A 503 23.74 -38.20 -9.71
C GLU A 503 23.55 -37.51 -11.08
N ALA A 504 22.32 -37.25 -11.52
CA ALA A 504 22.08 -36.49 -12.74
C ALA A 504 22.47 -35.00 -12.60
N ILE A 505 22.31 -34.44 -11.39
CA ILE A 505 22.71 -33.06 -11.08
C ILE A 505 24.25 -32.95 -10.99
N TYR A 506 24.93 -33.90 -10.33
CA TYR A 506 26.39 -33.88 -10.16
C TYR A 506 27.16 -34.44 -11.37
N GLY A 507 26.62 -35.46 -12.05
CA GLY A 507 27.25 -36.12 -13.20
C GLY A 507 27.29 -35.25 -14.46
N ARG A 508 26.42 -34.25 -14.58
CA ARG A 508 26.46 -33.27 -15.69
C ARG A 508 27.67 -32.34 -15.65
N ARG A 509 28.39 -32.26 -14.52
CA ARG A 509 29.64 -31.49 -14.41
C ARG A 509 30.89 -32.26 -14.84
N GLY A 510 30.82 -33.59 -14.99
CA GLY A 510 31.97 -34.43 -15.32
C GLY A 510 32.21 -34.67 -16.82
N ASN A 511 31.21 -34.38 -17.67
CA ASN A 511 31.30 -34.54 -19.12
C ASN A 511 31.07 -33.20 -19.82
N VAL A 512 32.04 -32.31 -19.71
CA VAL A 512 32.30 -31.25 -20.70
C VAL A 512 33.76 -31.42 -21.09
N PRO A 513 34.09 -31.73 -22.36
CA PRO A 513 35.48 -31.73 -22.81
C PRO A 513 36.13 -30.36 -22.71
#